data_AF-A0A0E2PZ94-F1
#
_entry.id   AF-A0A0E2PZ94-F1
#
_cell.length_a   1.000
_cell.length_b   1.000
_cell.length_c   1.000
_cell.angle_alpha   90.00
_cell.angle_beta   90.00
_cell.angle_gamma   90.00
#
_symmetry.space_group_name_H-M   'P 1'
#
loop_
_entity.id
_entity.type
_entity.pdbx_description
1 polymer ?
#
loop_
_entity_poly.entity_id
_entity_poly.type
_entity_poly.pdbx_seq_one_letter_code
_entity_poly.pdbx_strand_id
1 'polypeptide(L)'
;MYKDVTADIDKNTTGAKNRSADSITFSDVDVTKVVQTGEKNFKVTFTAVYDFYYGYDSKLKSSGDVKDKISWSCNVEYVGDDSDSSGSSSNYSDYHINGKAIESQKVSREDTVK
;
A
#
# COMPACT_ATOMS: atom_id res chain seq x y z
N MET A 1 -10.92 -5.82 0.43
CA MET A 1 -9.83 -4.94 0.90
C MET A 1 -8.47 -5.33 0.33
N TYR A 2 -7.95 -6.56 0.51
CA TYR A 2 -6.69 -6.99 -0.15
C TYR A 2 -6.77 -7.09 -1.68
N LYS A 3 -7.92 -7.53 -2.23
CA LYS A 3 -8.12 -7.66 -3.69
C LYS A 3 -8.05 -6.34 -4.46
N ASP A 4 -8.50 -5.24 -3.86
CA ASP A 4 -8.44 -3.92 -4.49
C ASP A 4 -6.99 -3.44 -4.59
N VAL A 5 -6.17 -3.70 -3.55
CA VAL A 5 -4.74 -3.37 -3.55
C VAL A 5 -3.99 -4.12 -4.64
N THR A 6 -4.25 -5.42 -4.82
CA THR A 6 -3.64 -6.21 -5.90
C THR A 6 -4.03 -5.69 -7.28
N ALA A 7 -5.31 -5.36 -7.50
CA ALA A 7 -5.79 -4.86 -8.79
C ALA A 7 -5.25 -3.45 -9.13
N ASP A 8 -5.18 -2.56 -8.14
CA ASP A 8 -4.64 -1.21 -8.32
C ASP A 8 -3.11 -1.23 -8.49
N ILE A 9 -2.44 -2.17 -7.83
CA ILE A 9 -1.02 -2.46 -8.07
C ILE A 9 -0.83 -2.94 -9.52
N ASP A 10 -1.56 -3.97 -9.96
CA ASP A 10 -1.44 -4.49 -11.33
C ASP A 10 -1.70 -3.40 -12.38
N LYS A 11 -2.63 -2.46 -12.11
CA LYS A 11 -2.92 -1.32 -12.98
C LYS A 11 -1.84 -0.23 -12.98
N ASN A 12 -1.11 -0.07 -11.88
CA ASN A 12 -0.03 0.91 -11.75
C ASN A 12 1.33 0.35 -12.15
N THR A 13 1.48 -0.98 -12.17
CA THR A 13 2.70 -1.66 -12.57
C THR A 13 2.72 -2.12 -14.02
N THR A 14 1.57 -2.10 -14.73
CA THR A 14 1.31 -2.67 -16.07
C THR A 14 2.16 -2.14 -17.24
N GLY A 15 3.14 -1.29 -16.97
CA GLY A 15 4.27 -1.08 -17.88
C GLY A 15 5.39 -2.14 -17.73
N ALA A 16 5.31 -3.06 -16.78
CA ALA A 16 6.35 -4.04 -16.46
C ALA A 16 5.91 -5.48 -16.79
N LYS A 17 6.40 -5.98 -17.94
CA LYS A 17 6.60 -7.40 -18.28
C LYS A 17 5.35 -8.22 -18.64
N ASN A 18 5.55 -9.19 -19.54
CA ASN A 18 4.53 -10.02 -20.21
C ASN A 18 3.82 -11.06 -19.31
N ARG A 19 3.97 -10.98 -17.98
CA ARG A 19 3.38 -11.94 -17.03
C ARG A 19 3.20 -11.33 -15.63
N SER A 20 2.29 -11.91 -14.84
CA SER A 20 2.13 -11.60 -13.41
C SER A 20 3.39 -11.95 -12.61
N ALA A 21 3.62 -11.20 -11.52
CA ALA A 21 4.67 -11.51 -10.55
C ALA A 21 4.40 -12.84 -9.84
N ASP A 22 5.45 -13.56 -9.46
CA ASP A 22 5.34 -14.83 -8.76
C ASP A 22 5.06 -14.63 -7.26
N SER A 23 5.51 -13.50 -6.72
CA SER A 23 5.11 -13.03 -5.40
C SER A 23 5.21 -11.50 -5.30
N ILE A 24 4.45 -10.93 -4.36
CA ILE A 24 4.44 -9.50 -4.07
C ILE A 24 4.65 -9.35 -2.58
N THR A 25 5.66 -8.57 -2.19
CA THR A 25 5.86 -8.15 -0.80
C THR A 25 5.84 -6.64 -0.69
N PHE A 26 5.64 -6.10 0.51
CA PHE A 26 5.72 -4.67 0.74
C PHE A 26 6.56 -4.38 1.98
N SER A 27 7.24 -3.24 1.97
CA SER A 27 8.16 -2.78 3.01
C SER A 27 8.22 -1.25 3.01
N ASP A 28 9.02 -0.68 3.93
CA ASP A 28 9.31 0.75 4.03
C ASP A 28 8.05 1.64 3.99
N VAL A 29 7.07 1.28 4.82
CA VAL A 29 5.84 2.06 4.98
C VAL A 29 6.13 3.30 5.81
N ASP A 30 5.95 4.46 5.21
CA ASP A 30 6.25 5.76 5.83
C ASP A 30 5.08 6.73 5.67
N VAL A 31 4.60 7.29 6.78
CA VAL A 31 3.50 8.27 6.79
C VAL A 31 4.07 9.65 6.49
N THR A 32 3.73 10.19 5.33
CA THR A 32 4.29 11.45 4.84
C THR A 32 3.41 12.66 5.14
N LYS A 33 2.11 12.46 5.34
CA LYS A 33 1.17 13.53 5.67
C LYS A 33 -0.06 13.03 6.40
N VAL A 34 -0.54 13.80 7.38
CA VAL A 34 -1.83 13.61 8.02
C VAL A 34 -2.56 14.95 8.04
N VAL A 35 -3.82 14.96 7.62
CA VAL A 35 -4.70 16.13 7.65
C VAL A 35 -5.99 15.75 8.32
N GLN A 36 -6.37 16.44 9.39
CA GLN A 36 -7.70 16.27 9.99
C GLN A 36 -8.74 16.94 9.07
N THR A 37 -9.74 16.17 8.65
CA THR A 37 -10.83 16.61 7.75
C THR A 37 -12.17 16.73 8.47
N GLY A 38 -12.28 16.22 9.70
CA GLY A 38 -13.40 16.39 10.62
C GLY A 38 -13.01 15.97 12.03
N GLU A 39 -13.92 16.13 13.00
CA GLU A 39 -13.63 15.86 14.43
C GLU A 39 -12.97 14.50 14.66
N LYS A 40 -13.48 13.46 13.98
CA LYS A 40 -12.96 12.08 14.04
C LYS A 40 -12.37 11.59 12.72
N ASN A 41 -12.19 12.45 11.72
CA ASN A 41 -11.84 12.05 10.36
C ASN A 41 -10.50 12.65 9.94
N PHE A 42 -9.67 11.83 9.30
CA PHE A 42 -8.32 12.17 8.88
C PHE A 42 -8.08 11.69 7.44
N LYS A 43 -7.41 12.50 6.63
CA LYS A 43 -6.79 12.06 5.38
C LYS A 43 -5.33 11.77 5.67
N VAL A 44 -4.92 10.52 5.49
CA VAL A 44 -3.54 10.07 5.66
C VAL A 44 -2.93 9.84 4.28
N THR A 45 -1.69 10.29 4.11
CA THR A 45 -0.85 9.98 2.95
C THR A 45 0.38 9.26 3.45
N PHE A 46 0.71 8.14 2.82
CA PHE A 46 1.87 7.33 3.15
C PHE A 46 2.52 6.79 1.88
N THR A 47 3.78 6.42 1.97
CA THR A 47 4.48 5.68 0.91
C THR A 47 4.72 4.25 1.34
N ALA A 48 4.77 3.33 0.39
CA ALA A 48 5.18 1.95 0.60
C ALA A 48 6.02 1.48 -0.59
N VAL A 49 7.05 0.69 -0.34
CA VAL A 49 7.84 0.02 -1.37
C VAL A 49 7.26 -1.36 -1.59
N TYR A 50 6.82 -1.63 -2.82
CA TYR A 50 6.34 -2.93 -3.26
C TYR A 50 7.44 -3.62 -4.03
N ASP A 51 7.73 -4.86 -3.67
CA ASP A 51 8.70 -5.72 -4.33
C ASP A 51 7.98 -6.84 -5.08
N PHE A 52 8.08 -6.81 -6.40
CA PHE A 52 7.49 -7.76 -7.33
C PHE A 52 8.56 -8.74 -7.78
N TYR A 53 8.53 -9.93 -7.22
CA TYR A 53 9.49 -10.97 -7.55
C TYR A 53 9.04 -11.77 -8.78
N TYR A 54 9.96 -11.95 -9.72
CA TYR A 54 9.82 -12.76 -10.91
C TYR A 54 10.92 -13.84 -10.90
N GLY A 55 10.52 -15.07 -10.54
CA GLY A 55 11.36 -16.26 -10.69
C GLY A 55 11.73 -16.52 -12.15
N TYR A 56 12.73 -17.37 -12.38
CA TYR A 56 13.17 -17.65 -13.74
C TYR A 56 12.11 -18.36 -14.56
N ASP A 57 11.69 -17.74 -15.66
CA ASP A 57 10.82 -18.35 -16.66
C ASP A 57 11.63 -18.73 -17.91
N SER A 58 11.57 -20.01 -18.30
CA SER A 58 12.37 -20.55 -19.42
C SER A 58 11.91 -20.08 -20.81
N LYS A 59 10.64 -19.66 -20.95
CA LYS A 59 10.09 -19.12 -22.21
C LYS A 59 10.47 -17.66 -22.38
N LEU A 60 10.40 -16.89 -21.30
CA LEU A 60 10.76 -15.47 -21.27
C LEU A 60 12.26 -15.25 -21.08
N LYS A 61 13.00 -16.30 -20.68
CA LYS A 61 14.43 -16.28 -20.36
C LYS A 61 14.80 -15.15 -19.40
N SER A 62 13.91 -14.88 -18.44
CA SER A 62 14.04 -13.73 -17.55
C SER A 62 13.66 -14.02 -16.11
N SER A 63 14.30 -13.28 -15.22
CA SER A 63 14.06 -13.26 -13.77
C SER A 63 14.53 -11.94 -13.17
N GLY A 64 14.03 -11.61 -11.98
CA GLY A 64 14.50 -10.49 -11.17
C GLY A 64 13.36 -9.87 -10.40
N ASP A 65 13.56 -8.63 -10.00
CA ASP A 65 12.65 -7.89 -9.15
C ASP A 65 12.30 -6.54 -9.77
N VAL A 66 11.04 -6.15 -9.64
CA VAL A 66 10.63 -4.75 -9.83
C VAL A 66 10.27 -4.20 -8.45
N LYS A 67 10.91 -3.11 -8.04
CA LYS A 67 10.56 -2.42 -6.80
C LYS A 67 9.93 -1.09 -7.11
N ASP A 68 8.65 -0.94 -6.77
CA ASP A 68 7.93 0.33 -6.93
C ASP A 68 7.67 0.98 -5.58
N LYS A 69 8.16 2.20 -5.41
CA LYS A 69 7.71 3.05 -4.32
C LYS A 69 6.43 3.75 -4.77
N ILE A 70 5.33 3.53 -4.06
CA ILE A 70 4.02 4.10 -4.37
C ILE A 70 3.56 4.93 -3.17
N SER A 71 3.07 6.14 -3.45
CA SER A 71 2.35 6.98 -2.49
C SER A 71 0.87 6.66 -2.56
N TRP A 72 0.24 6.50 -1.41
CA TRP A 72 -1.18 6.25 -1.23
C TRP A 72 -1.80 7.35 -0.39
N SER A 73 -3.08 7.62 -0.62
CA SER A 73 -3.89 8.39 0.32
C SER A 73 -5.20 7.71 0.63
N CYS A 74 -5.56 7.68 1.92
CA CYS A 74 -6.78 7.08 2.43
C CYS A 74 -7.44 7.97 3.50
N ASN A 75 -8.74 7.77 3.70
CA ASN A 75 -9.45 8.33 4.84
C ASN A 75 -9.35 7.34 6.01
N VAL A 76 -9.07 7.89 7.18
CA VAL A 76 -8.98 7.18 8.45
C VAL A 76 -9.98 7.84 9.41
N GLU A 77 -10.79 7.02 10.06
CA GLU A 77 -11.74 7.45 11.06
C GLU A 77 -11.32 6.93 12.43
N TYR A 78 -11.32 7.81 13.42
CA TYR A 78 -11.20 7.44 14.82
C TYR A 78 -12.57 6.98 15.31
N VAL A 79 -12.70 5.70 15.60
CA VAL A 79 -13.96 5.10 16.08
C VAL A 79 -14.05 5.10 17.60
N GLY A 80 -12.92 5.26 18.29
CA GLY A 80 -12.84 5.20 19.74
C GLY A 80 -12.86 3.75 20.27
N ASP A 81 -12.51 3.63 21.54
CA ASP A 81 -12.48 2.37 22.27
C ASP A 81 -13.93 1.99 22.65
N ASP A 82 -14.46 0.89 22.10
CA ASP A 82 -15.78 0.33 22.47
C ASP A 82 -15.71 -0.43 23.82
N SER A 83 -14.56 -0.41 24.49
CA SER A 83 -14.37 -1.07 25.78
C SER A 83 -14.57 -0.09 26.94
N ASP A 84 -15.49 -0.43 27.85
CA ASP A 84 -15.74 0.22 29.15
C ASP A 84 -14.53 0.13 30.13
N SER A 85 -13.30 0.06 29.64
CA SER A 85 -12.11 -0.04 30.47
C SER A 85 -11.48 1.34 30.65
N SER A 86 -11.67 1.90 31.84
CA SER A 86 -10.98 3.09 32.35
C SER A 86 -9.44 2.95 32.27
N GLY A 87 -8.85 3.33 31.14
CA GLY A 87 -7.41 3.37 30.94
C GLY A 87 -7.08 4.17 29.70
N SER A 88 -6.74 5.45 29.87
CA SER A 88 -6.34 6.32 28.76
C SER A 88 -5.05 5.83 28.09
N SER A 89 -5.19 4.99 27.07
CA SER A 89 -4.17 4.79 26.04
C SER A 89 -4.88 4.54 24.72
N SER A 90 -4.90 5.56 23.84
CA SER A 90 -5.37 5.41 22.46
C SER A 90 -4.52 4.34 21.76
N ASN A 91 -5.13 3.21 21.40
CA ASN A 91 -4.48 2.10 20.73
C ASN A 91 -4.64 2.25 19.21
N TYR A 92 -3.72 1.67 18.43
CA TYR A 92 -3.82 1.66 16.96
C TYR A 92 -5.12 0.99 16.44
N SER A 93 -5.75 0.15 17.26
CA SER A 93 -7.08 -0.45 17.02
C SER A 93 -8.20 0.56 16.91
N ASP A 94 -8.03 1.77 17.46
CA ASP A 94 -9.10 2.75 17.59
C ASP A 94 -9.27 3.58 16.30
N TYR A 95 -8.42 3.33 15.31
CA TYR A 95 -8.39 3.99 14.01
C TYR A 95 -8.64 2.98 12.89
N HIS A 96 -9.69 3.23 12.11
CA HIS A 96 -10.07 2.38 10.98
C HIS A 96 -9.90 3.13 9.66
N ILE A 97 -9.38 2.44 8.64
CA ILE A 97 -9.42 2.96 7.27
C ILE A 97 -10.87 2.87 6.81
N ASN A 98 -11.54 4.03 6.72
CA ASN A 98 -12.91 4.12 6.27
C ASN A 98 -12.94 4.47 4.77
N GLY A 99 -13.00 3.43 3.94
CA GLY A 99 -13.14 3.56 2.48
C GLY A 99 -11.99 2.93 1.68
N LYS A 100 -12.08 3.06 0.34
CA LYS A 100 -11.00 2.64 -0.57
C LYS A 100 -9.87 3.66 -0.56
N ALA A 101 -8.68 3.24 -1.03
CA ALA A 101 -7.63 4.18 -1.39
C ALA A 101 -8.20 5.23 -2.36
N ILE A 102 -7.95 6.50 -2.08
CA ILE A 102 -8.52 7.63 -2.82
C ILE A 102 -7.65 7.91 -4.03
N GLU A 103 -6.34 8.05 -3.80
CA GLU A 103 -5.35 8.42 -4.78
C GLU A 103 -4.10 7.55 -4.57
N SER A 104 -3.49 7.14 -5.68
CA SER A 104 -2.18 6.51 -5.68
C SER A 104 -1.28 7.17 -6.72
N GLN A 105 0.01 7.25 -6.43
CA GLN A 105 1.00 7.83 -7.32
C GLN A 105 2.30 7.03 -7.24
N LYS A 106 2.83 6.59 -8.38
CA LYS A 106 4.18 6.00 -8.44
C LYS A 106 5.22 7.09 -8.15
N VAL A 107 6.03 6.87 -7.14
CA VAL A 107 7.11 7.76 -6.70
C VAL A 107 8.41 7.40 -7.41
N SER A 108 8.79 6.13 -7.42
CA SER A 108 9.99 5.63 -8.07
C SER A 108 9.85 4.17 -8.46
N ARG A 109 10.72 3.71 -9.38
CA ARG A 109 10.84 2.32 -9.81
C ARG A 109 12.32 1.91 -9.89
N GLU A 110 12.62 0.74 -9.38
CA GLU A 110 13.82 -0.03 -9.69
C GLU A 110 13.40 -1.31 -10.44
N ASP A 111 14.08 -1.67 -11.52
CA ASP A 111 13.78 -2.86 -12.32
C ASP A 111 15.08 -3.62 -12.61
N THR A 112 15.18 -4.84 -12.09
CA THR A 112 16.32 -5.74 -12.26
C THR A 112 15.98 -6.95 -13.14
N VAL A 113 14.75 -7.05 -13.63
CA VAL A 113 14.32 -8.16 -14.46
C VAL A 113 15.03 -8.08 -15.81
N LYS A 114 15.82 -9.11 -16.12
CA LYS A 114 16.60 -9.21 -17.37
C LYS A 114 16.07 -10.32 -18.24
#